data_AF-M1EI00-F1
#
_entry.id   AF-M1EI00-F1
#
_cell.length_a   1.000
_cell.length_b   1.000
_cell.length_c   1.000
_cell.angle_alpha   90.00
_cell.angle_beta   90.00
_cell.angle_gamma   90.00
#
_symmetry.space_group_name_H-M   'P 1'
#
loop_
_entity.id
_entity.type
_entity.pdbx_description
1 polymer ?
#
loop_
_entity_poly.entity_id
_entity_poly.type
_entity_poly.pdbx_seq_one_letter_code
_entity_poly.pdbx_strand_id
1 'polypeptide(L)'
;LPLSYRSNTLKEEHLLQVADNFARQYSHLCPDRVPLFLHPLNECQVPKFVSTTIRPTLMPYPELYNWDSCAQFVSDFLSMVPLPDP
;
A
#
# COMPACT_ATOMS: atom_id res chain seq x y z
N LEU A 1 -7.25 -9.63 17.31
CA LEU A 1 -7.43 -8.91 16.02
C LEU A 1 -8.91 -8.71 15.76
N PRO A 2 -9.32 -7.57 15.18
CA PRO A 2 -10.72 -7.26 14.85
C PRO A 2 -11.37 -8.33 13.95
N LEU A 3 -12.71 -8.44 13.97
CA LEU A 3 -13.43 -9.36 13.09
C LEU A 3 -13.14 -9.11 11.60
N SER A 4 -12.93 -7.85 11.21
CA SER A 4 -12.57 -7.47 9.84
C SER A 4 -11.25 -8.07 9.33
N TYR A 5 -10.37 -8.56 10.22
CA TYR A 5 -9.15 -9.26 9.83
C TYR A 5 -9.41 -10.73 9.46
N ARG A 6 -10.52 -11.30 9.96
CA ARG A 6 -10.83 -12.72 9.84
C ARG A 6 -11.89 -13.02 8.78
N SER A 7 -12.52 -12.00 8.21
CA SER A 7 -13.52 -12.16 7.16
C SER A 7 -13.47 -11.00 6.16
N ASN A 8 -14.02 -11.25 4.98
CA ASN A 8 -14.29 -10.24 3.97
C ASN A 8 -15.78 -9.91 3.97
N THR A 9 -16.10 -8.64 3.76
CA THR A 9 -17.43 -8.18 3.37
C THR A 9 -17.68 -8.53 1.89
N LEU A 10 -18.95 -8.56 1.46
CA LEU A 10 -19.30 -8.77 0.05
C LEU A 10 -18.60 -7.79 -0.90
N LYS A 11 -18.38 -6.54 -0.47
CA LYS A 11 -17.64 -5.53 -1.24
C LYS A 11 -16.16 -5.90 -1.37
N GLU A 12 -15.54 -6.36 -0.29
CA GLU A 12 -14.15 -6.82 -0.33
C GLU A 12 -14.00 -8.07 -1.21
N GLU A 13 -14.93 -9.04 -1.12
CA GLU A 13 -14.92 -10.22 -2.00
C GLU A 13 -15.02 -9.85 -3.48
N HIS A 14 -15.91 -8.92 -3.83
CA HIS A 14 -16.01 -8.42 -5.19
C HIS A 14 -14.71 -7.74 -5.65
N LEU A 15 -14.08 -6.94 -4.78
CA LEU A 15 -12.81 -6.28 -5.07
C LEU A 15 -11.68 -7.29 -5.30
N LEU A 16 -11.65 -8.38 -4.52
CA LEU A 16 -10.68 -9.47 -4.72
C LEU A 16 -10.85 -10.14 -6.08
N GLN A 17 -12.09 -10.37 -6.53
CA GLN A 17 -12.37 -10.93 -7.86
C GLN A 17 -11.88 -10.00 -8.98
N VAL A 18 -12.11 -8.70 -8.85
CA VAL A 18 -11.63 -7.69 -9.81
C VAL A 18 -10.10 -7.66 -9.84
N ALA A 19 -9.45 -7.69 -8.67
CA ALA A 19 -8.00 -7.70 -8.55
C ALA A 19 -7.36 -8.95 -9.17
N ASP A 20 -7.93 -10.13 -8.92
CA ASP A 20 -7.48 -11.40 -9.51
C ASP A 20 -7.59 -11.38 -11.04
N ASN A 21 -8.73 -10.92 -11.57
CA ASN A 21 -8.92 -10.81 -13.01
C ASN A 21 -7.91 -9.84 -13.64
N PHE A 22 -7.66 -8.70 -12.99
CA PHE A 22 -6.66 -7.73 -13.45
C PHE A 22 -5.24 -8.32 -13.42
N ALA A 23 -4.86 -9.03 -12.35
CA ALA A 23 -3.56 -9.67 -12.26
C ALA A 23 -3.32 -10.69 -13.38
N ARG A 24 -4.34 -11.49 -13.74
CA ARG A 24 -4.28 -12.42 -14.87
C ARG A 24 -4.13 -11.70 -16.21
N GLN A 25 -4.90 -10.64 -16.45
CA GLN A 25 -4.77 -9.85 -17.67
C GLN A 25 -3.39 -9.19 -17.76
N TYR A 26 -2.87 -8.66 -16.65
CA TYR A 26 -1.56 -8.05 -16.58
C TYR A 26 -0.44 -9.05 -16.87
N SER A 27 -0.47 -10.25 -16.28
CA SER A 27 0.56 -11.26 -16.51
C SER A 27 0.58 -11.75 -17.96
N HIS A 28 -0.58 -11.82 -18.62
CA HIS A 28 -0.66 -12.11 -20.05
C HIS A 28 -0.05 -11.00 -20.92
N LEU A 29 -0.24 -9.74 -20.55
CA LEU A 29 0.29 -8.60 -21.30
C LEU A 29 1.78 -8.33 -21.01
N CYS A 30 2.26 -8.71 -19.83
CA CYS A 30 3.60 -8.40 -19.33
C CYS A 30 4.25 -9.64 -18.68
N PRO A 31 4.57 -10.70 -19.46
CA PRO A 31 5.01 -11.98 -18.91
C PRO A 31 6.35 -11.93 -18.17
N ASP A 32 7.25 -11.01 -18.56
CA ASP A 32 8.58 -10.86 -17.94
C ASP A 32 8.57 -10.00 -16.66
N ARG A 33 7.41 -9.43 -16.29
CA ARG A 33 7.30 -8.59 -15.10
C ARG A 33 6.95 -9.42 -13.87
N VAL A 34 7.40 -8.93 -12.72
CA VAL A 34 7.05 -9.53 -11.42
C VAL A 34 5.53 -9.52 -11.21
N PRO A 35 4.95 -10.58 -10.59
CA PRO A 35 3.53 -10.63 -10.28
C PRO A 35 3.09 -9.44 -9.43
N LEU A 36 1.89 -8.94 -9.70
CA LEU A 36 1.33 -7.82 -8.96
C LEU A 36 0.97 -8.23 -7.52
N PHE A 37 1.37 -7.41 -6.57
CA PHE A 37 1.06 -7.60 -5.15
C PHE A 37 -0.27 -6.90 -4.79
N LEU A 38 -1.39 -7.52 -5.17
CA LEU A 38 -2.71 -6.89 -5.04
C LEU A 38 -3.51 -7.35 -3.82
N HIS A 39 -3.47 -8.64 -3.47
CA HIS A 39 -4.28 -9.19 -2.38
C HIS A 39 -3.55 -10.27 -1.55
N PRO A 40 -2.45 -9.92 -0.86
CA PRO A 40 -1.74 -10.87 -0.01
C PRO A 40 -2.62 -11.40 1.13
N LEU A 41 -2.20 -12.54 1.70
CA LEU A 41 -2.76 -13.03 2.95
C LEU A 41 -2.30 -12.14 4.10
N ASN A 42 -3.24 -11.73 4.95
CA ASN A 42 -2.93 -11.04 6.20
C ASN A 42 -2.48 -12.01 7.31
N GLU A 43 -2.27 -11.51 8.53
CA GLU A 43 -1.84 -12.29 9.70
C GLU A 43 -2.85 -13.36 10.13
N CYS A 44 -4.09 -13.27 9.64
CA CYS A 44 -5.15 -14.24 9.85
C CYS A 44 -5.32 -15.21 8.66
N GLN A 45 -4.40 -15.23 7.71
CA GLN A 45 -4.47 -16.05 6.49
C GLN A 45 -5.70 -15.75 5.62
N VAL A 46 -6.20 -14.51 5.67
CA VAL A 46 -7.32 -14.04 4.85
C VAL A 46 -6.77 -13.14 3.75
N PRO A 47 -7.13 -13.36 2.47
CA PRO A 47 -6.74 -12.46 1.39
C PRO A 47 -7.40 -11.10 1.59
N LYS A 48 -6.57 -10.04 1.60
CA LYS A 48 -7.00 -8.66 1.75
C LYS A 48 -6.40 -7.81 0.64
N PHE A 49 -7.24 -7.03 -0.03
CA PHE A 49 -6.75 -6.10 -1.04
C PHE A 49 -5.86 -5.03 -0.39
N VAL A 50 -4.70 -4.73 -0.97
CA VAL A 50 -3.68 -3.89 -0.33
C VAL A 50 -4.17 -2.50 0.08
N SER A 51 -5.15 -1.92 -0.62
CA SER A 51 -5.69 -0.61 -0.23
C SER A 51 -6.68 -0.68 0.94
N THR A 52 -7.24 -1.85 1.26
CA THR A 52 -8.17 -1.98 2.40
C THR A 52 -7.45 -2.04 3.74
N THR A 53 -6.14 -2.32 3.74
CA THR A 53 -5.30 -2.23 4.94
C THR A 53 -4.81 -0.81 5.21
N ILE A 54 -4.87 0.09 4.22
CA ILE A 54 -4.53 1.51 4.40
C ILE A 54 -5.72 2.19 5.03
N ARG A 55 -5.64 2.45 6.33
CA ARG A 55 -6.62 3.30 7.01
C ARG A 55 -6.30 4.75 6.64
N PRO A 56 -7.20 5.50 5.98
CA PRO A 56 -6.99 6.93 5.78
C PRO A 56 -7.01 7.59 7.14
N THR A 57 -5.84 7.85 7.69
CA THR A 57 -5.70 8.60 8.94
C THR A 57 -5.50 10.04 8.56
N LEU A 58 -6.48 10.89 8.88
CA LEU A 58 -6.29 12.33 8.83
C LEU A 58 -5.33 12.69 9.95
N MET A 59 -4.08 12.99 9.58
CA MET A 59 -3.11 13.53 10.51
C MET A 59 -3.47 14.99 10.87
N PRO A 60 -3.25 15.42 12.12
CA PRO A 60 -3.47 16.80 12.52
C PRO A 60 -2.43 17.78 11.96
N TYR A 61 -1.60 17.34 11.01
CA TYR A 61 -0.50 18.08 10.39
C TYR A 61 -0.82 18.31 8.90
N PRO A 62 -1.42 19.45 8.54
CA PRO A 62 -1.80 19.76 7.15
C PRO A 62 -0.61 19.77 6.19
N GLU A 63 0.58 20.07 6.70
CA GLU A 63 1.84 20.12 5.96
C GLU A 63 2.18 18.76 5.34
N LEU A 64 1.64 17.66 5.89
CA LEU A 64 1.89 16.31 5.38
C LEU A 64 0.97 15.91 4.24
N TYR A 65 -0.01 16.75 3.87
CA TYR A 65 -0.97 16.42 2.81
C TYR A 65 -0.53 16.86 1.41
N ASN A 66 0.32 17.87 1.30
CA ASN A 66 0.92 18.27 0.03
C ASN A 66 2.37 17.78 -0.03
N TRP A 67 2.80 17.35 -1.22
CA TRP A 67 4.11 16.71 -1.39
C TRP A 67 5.26 17.68 -1.09
N ASP A 68 5.10 18.96 -1.41
CA ASP A 68 6.10 20.02 -1.25
C ASP A 68 6.30 20.38 0.23
N SER A 69 5.20 20.62 0.96
CA SER A 69 5.27 20.89 2.40
C SER A 69 5.72 19.67 3.21
N CYS A 70 5.35 18.46 2.77
CA CYS A 70 5.81 17.22 3.40
C CYS A 70 7.31 17.02 3.21
N ALA A 71 7.83 17.28 2.01
CA ALA A 71 9.26 17.21 1.73
C ALA A 71 10.06 18.22 2.56
N GLN A 72 9.56 19.47 2.68
CA GLN A 72 10.19 20.49 3.52
C GLN A 72 10.21 20.07 4.99
N PHE A 73 9.06 19.61 5.51
CA PHE A 73 8.97 19.11 6.88
C PHE A 73 10.03 18.03 7.13
N VAL A 74 10.11 16.99 6.29
CA VAL A 74 11.11 15.93 6.48
C VAL A 74 12.54 16.45 6.41
N SER A 75 12.84 17.36 5.48
CA SER A 75 14.17 17.95 5.33
C SER A 75 14.63 18.70 6.58
N ASP A 76 13.72 19.40 7.27
CA ASP A 76 14.05 20.17 8.47
C ASP A 76 14.51 19.29 9.65
N PHE A 77 14.16 18.00 9.64
CA PHE A 77 14.53 17.02 10.68
C PHE A 77 15.67 16.08 10.25
N LEU A 78 16.17 16.19 9.02
CA LEU A 78 17.30 15.40 8.53
C LEU A 78 18.60 16.20 8.58
N SER A 79 19.58 15.68 9.31
CA SER A 79 20.96 16.18 9.23
C SER A 79 21.70 15.39 8.15
N MET A 80 22.01 16.02 7.03
CA MET A 80 22.86 15.42 6.00
C MET A 80 24.30 15.33 6.50
N VAL A 81 24.88 14.13 6.48
CA VAL A 81 26.29 13.90 6.79
C VAL A 81 27.00 13.50 5.49
N PRO A 82 28.06 14.21 5.07
CA PRO A 82 28.81 13.84 3.88
C PRO A 82 29.50 12.50 4.08
N LEU A 83 29.58 11.71 3.00
CA LEU A 83 30.37 10.48 2.99
C LEU A 83 31.86 10.83 3.16
N PRO A 84 32.66 9.99 3.84
CA PRO A 84 34.11 10.15 3.88
C PRO A 84 34.69 10.17 2.46
N ASP A 85 35.75 10.93 2.24
CA ASP A 85 36.54 10.82 1.01
C ASP A 85 37.06 9.37 0.86
N PRO A 86 37.06 8.83 -0.38
CA PRO A 86 37.46 7.44 -0.66
C PRO A 86 38.91 7.10 -0.33
#